data_AF-A0A182YI69-F1
#
_entry.id   AF-A0A182YI69-F1
#
_cell.length_a   1.000
_cell.length_b   1.000
_cell.length_c   1.000
_cell.angle_alpha   90.00
_cell.angle_beta   90.00
_cell.angle_gamma   90.00
#
_symmetry.space_group_name_H-M   'P 1'
#
loop_
_entity.id
_entity.type
_entity.pdbx_description
1 polymer ?
#
loop_
_entity_poly.entity_id
_entity_poly.type
_entity_poly.pdbx_seq_one_letter_code
_entity_poly.pdbx_strand_id
1 'polypeptide(L)'
;MERKRSIRRRQKPPFAERAKDHCRNFTAFMFSNVGIIFLVVLYMIAGAFMFIAIEGNEALERFAQIPFKRNETAMRLWQISCCEVNVFNKSVFEEKVGNEIRAYQEKIVLWARRGWQGSDITLESESPWSFSGAFLYSLTVITTIGYGNIVPRTEWGKIATIFYTIIGMPLFLLYLSNIGDILAKSFKWIYAKFCLCRVCPGVARRRAMRARRRARTEERDYSSEMGDNGFDTNTITTSNVDEEIEEEITAETNTVTVPITICIMIMIGYIFFGARLFADWENWDILDGSYFCFISLSSIGFGDIVPGASLQTKGDTKMEISFILCAVYLLLGMALIAMCFNLMQEQVIYKIRSLKKCVRGVLVLVLAYTALGSVLFVTLEGDGEDGDIIETSVAASKPYPRHDLVRLLIDCGPLQKI
;
A
#
# COMPACT_ATOMS: atom_id res chain seq x y z
N MET A 1 -40.44 -60.59 1.04
CA MET A 1 -39.85 -59.62 0.09
C MET A 1 -38.80 -58.79 0.83
N GLU A 2 -37.53 -59.18 0.76
CA GLU A 2 -36.42 -58.45 1.38
C GLU A 2 -35.93 -57.31 0.47
N ARG A 3 -35.98 -56.07 0.96
CA ARG A 3 -35.40 -54.90 0.30
C ARG A 3 -33.88 -54.88 0.55
N LYS A 4 -33.09 -55.41 -0.39
CA LYS A 4 -31.62 -55.24 -0.37
C LYS A 4 -31.27 -53.76 -0.60
N ARG A 5 -30.82 -53.07 0.45
CA ARG A 5 -30.18 -51.74 0.35
C ARG A 5 -28.80 -51.93 -0.33
N SER A 6 -28.67 -51.44 -1.56
CA SER A 6 -27.39 -51.38 -2.26
C SER A 6 -26.49 -50.33 -1.60
N ILE A 7 -25.45 -50.80 -0.91
CA ILE A 7 -24.35 -49.95 -0.42
C ILE A 7 -23.51 -49.59 -1.65
N ARG A 8 -23.77 -48.40 -2.24
CA ARG A 8 -22.87 -47.81 -3.25
C ARG A 8 -21.53 -47.54 -2.58
N ARG A 9 -20.53 -48.37 -2.87
CA ARG A 9 -19.11 -48.08 -2.58
C ARG A 9 -18.74 -46.78 -3.32
N ARG A 10 -18.49 -45.68 -2.59
CA ARG A 10 -17.89 -44.47 -3.15
C ARG A 10 -16.50 -44.85 -3.69
N GLN A 11 -16.38 -44.97 -5.01
CA GLN A 11 -15.08 -45.08 -5.67
C GLN A 11 -14.29 -43.81 -5.34
N LYS A 12 -13.07 -43.99 -4.84
CA LYS A 12 -12.11 -42.91 -4.59
C LYS A 12 -11.84 -42.22 -5.94
N PRO A 13 -11.98 -40.87 -6.05
CA PRO A 13 -11.76 -40.19 -7.31
C PRO A 13 -10.32 -40.39 -7.81
N PRO A 14 -10.09 -40.43 -9.13
CA PRO A 14 -8.78 -40.61 -9.74
C PRO A 14 -7.77 -39.56 -9.25
N PHE A 15 -6.48 -39.92 -9.23
CA PHE A 15 -5.40 -39.08 -8.72
C PHE A 15 -5.37 -37.67 -9.36
N ALA A 16 -5.68 -37.57 -10.66
CA ALA A 16 -5.76 -36.29 -11.37
C ALA A 16 -6.87 -35.36 -10.85
N GLU A 17 -8.03 -35.89 -10.43
CA GLU A 17 -9.09 -35.10 -9.81
C GLU A 17 -8.68 -34.59 -8.44
N ARG A 18 -7.98 -35.42 -7.65
CA ARG A 18 -7.43 -34.99 -6.35
C ARG A 18 -6.35 -33.93 -6.49
N ALA A 19 -5.47 -34.06 -7.49
CA ALA A 19 -4.45 -33.05 -7.79
C ALA A 19 -5.10 -31.74 -8.24
N LYS A 20 -6.16 -31.80 -9.05
CA LYS A 20 -6.95 -30.62 -9.47
C LYS A 20 -7.67 -29.96 -8.29
N ASP A 21 -8.29 -30.74 -7.42
CA ASP A 21 -8.95 -30.23 -6.22
C ASP A 21 -7.94 -29.64 -5.22
N HIS A 22 -6.77 -30.27 -5.07
CA HIS A 22 -5.70 -29.73 -4.23
C HIS A 22 -5.11 -28.46 -4.82
N CYS A 23 -4.90 -28.40 -6.14
CA CYS A 23 -4.47 -27.19 -6.84
C CYS A 23 -5.50 -26.06 -6.73
N ARG A 24 -6.79 -26.37 -6.85
CA ARG A 24 -7.87 -25.39 -6.67
C ARG A 24 -7.94 -24.89 -5.23
N ASN A 25 -7.87 -25.78 -4.24
CA ASN A 25 -7.86 -25.40 -2.83
C ASN A 25 -6.60 -24.62 -2.45
N PHE A 26 -5.44 -24.99 -2.98
CA PHE A 26 -4.19 -24.26 -2.83
C PHE A 26 -4.29 -22.87 -3.47
N THR A 27 -4.81 -22.77 -4.70
CA THR A 27 -5.01 -21.49 -5.38
C THR A 27 -5.98 -20.60 -4.58
N ALA A 28 -7.10 -21.14 -4.11
CA ALA A 28 -8.04 -20.42 -3.25
C ALA A 28 -7.40 -19.96 -1.93
N PHE A 29 -6.52 -20.77 -1.34
CA PHE A 29 -5.73 -20.38 -0.18
C PHE A 29 -4.71 -19.27 -0.52
N MET A 30 -4.01 -19.35 -1.64
CA MET A 30 -3.01 -18.37 -2.08
C MET A 30 -3.63 -16.99 -2.34
N PHE A 31 -4.90 -16.93 -2.76
CA PHE A 31 -5.67 -15.70 -2.91
C PHE A 31 -6.41 -15.26 -1.63
N SER A 32 -6.32 -16.02 -0.55
CA SER A 32 -6.80 -15.56 0.76
C SER A 32 -5.92 -14.44 1.29
N ASN A 33 -6.49 -13.60 2.17
CA ASN A 33 -5.78 -12.47 2.80
C ASN A 33 -4.47 -12.90 3.47
N VAL A 34 -4.45 -14.06 4.12
CA VAL A 34 -3.27 -14.63 4.78
C VAL A 34 -2.33 -15.28 3.76
N GLY A 35 -2.87 -15.93 2.72
CA GLY A 35 -2.10 -16.56 1.67
C GLY A 35 -1.22 -15.60 0.89
N ILE A 36 -1.71 -14.39 0.60
CA ILE A 36 -0.96 -13.37 -0.14
C ILE A 36 0.24 -12.85 0.67
N ILE A 37 0.06 -12.61 1.98
CA ILE A 37 1.16 -12.22 2.86
C ILE A 37 2.26 -13.29 2.84
N PHE A 38 1.85 -14.54 3.02
CA PHE A 38 2.77 -15.67 3.02
C PHE A 38 3.49 -15.83 1.67
N LEU A 39 2.77 -15.67 0.57
CA LEU A 39 3.33 -15.74 -0.79
C LEU A 39 4.40 -14.66 -1.00
N VAL A 40 4.13 -13.40 -0.62
CA VAL A 40 5.10 -12.30 -0.73
C VAL A 40 6.34 -12.57 0.12
N VAL A 41 6.17 -13.03 1.36
CA VAL A 41 7.30 -13.39 2.24
C VAL A 41 8.14 -14.52 1.64
N LEU A 42 7.53 -15.60 1.18
CA LEU A 42 8.24 -16.70 0.51
C LEU A 42 8.94 -16.23 -0.77
N TYR A 43 8.32 -15.33 -1.52
CA TYR A 43 8.90 -14.77 -2.75
C TYR A 43 10.16 -13.94 -2.47
N MET A 44 10.17 -13.19 -1.38
CA MET A 44 11.36 -12.46 -0.92
C MET A 44 12.47 -13.41 -0.44
N ILE A 45 12.11 -14.45 0.31
CA ILE A 45 13.07 -15.47 0.77
C ILE A 45 13.70 -16.21 -0.43
N ALA A 46 12.89 -16.60 -1.40
CA ALA A 46 13.36 -17.24 -2.63
C ALA A 46 14.30 -16.31 -3.44
N GLY A 47 13.94 -15.02 -3.54
CA GLY A 47 14.79 -14.00 -4.15
C GLY A 47 16.14 -13.88 -3.45
N ALA A 48 16.15 -13.84 -2.11
CA ALA A 48 17.37 -13.74 -1.32
C ALA A 48 18.34 -14.89 -1.64
N PHE A 49 17.88 -16.14 -1.55
CA PHE A 49 18.72 -17.30 -1.89
C PHE A 49 19.21 -17.30 -3.34
N MET A 50 18.36 -16.88 -4.28
CA MET A 50 18.73 -16.79 -5.70
C MET A 50 19.86 -15.77 -5.93
N PHE A 51 19.75 -14.56 -5.37
CA PHE A 51 20.76 -13.52 -5.58
C PHE A 51 22.07 -13.79 -4.84
N ILE A 52 22.03 -14.40 -3.66
CA ILE A 52 23.23 -14.87 -2.96
C ILE A 52 23.97 -15.90 -3.81
N ALA A 53 23.25 -16.86 -4.41
CA ALA A 53 23.85 -17.88 -5.25
C ALA A 53 24.50 -17.31 -6.53
N ILE A 54 23.94 -16.25 -7.10
CA ILE A 54 24.43 -15.65 -8.35
C ILE A 54 25.56 -14.63 -8.10
N GLU A 55 25.43 -13.74 -7.11
CA GLU A 55 26.36 -12.63 -6.89
C GLU A 55 27.34 -12.86 -5.73
N GLY A 56 27.04 -13.78 -4.80
CA GLY A 56 27.76 -13.92 -3.54
C GLY A 56 29.26 -14.19 -3.70
N ASN A 57 29.63 -15.13 -4.58
CA ASN A 57 31.03 -15.53 -4.76
C ASN A 57 31.83 -14.52 -5.59
N GLU A 58 31.22 -14.00 -6.66
CA GLU A 58 31.82 -13.02 -7.58
C GLU A 58 32.10 -11.66 -6.93
N ALA A 59 31.30 -11.26 -5.94
CA ALA A 59 31.53 -10.03 -5.19
C ALA A 59 32.82 -10.09 -4.35
N LEU A 60 33.11 -11.25 -3.75
CA LEU A 60 34.27 -11.47 -2.90
C LEU A 60 35.58 -11.42 -3.71
N GLU A 61 35.61 -12.12 -4.84
CA GLU A 61 36.81 -12.18 -5.71
C GLU A 61 37.17 -10.80 -6.30
N ARG A 62 36.16 -9.99 -6.65
CA ARG A 62 36.38 -8.67 -7.27
C ARG A 62 37.11 -7.67 -6.38
N PHE A 63 36.95 -7.78 -5.07
CA PHE A 63 37.46 -6.81 -4.11
C PHE A 63 38.63 -7.34 -3.26
N ALA A 64 38.86 -8.65 -3.26
CA ALA A 64 40.02 -9.28 -2.59
C ALA A 64 41.37 -8.70 -3.04
N GLN A 65 41.46 -8.14 -4.26
CA GLN A 65 42.70 -7.56 -4.80
C GLN A 65 42.96 -6.11 -4.35
N ILE A 66 41.98 -5.41 -3.77
CA ILE A 66 42.10 -3.98 -3.40
C ILE A 66 43.20 -3.75 -2.36
N PRO A 67 43.30 -4.52 -1.25
CA PRO A 67 44.35 -4.34 -0.26
C PRO A 67 45.76 -4.50 -0.85
N PHE A 68 45.92 -5.47 -1.76
CA PHE A 68 47.18 -5.70 -2.46
C PHE A 68 47.55 -4.49 -3.34
N LYS A 69 46.61 -3.96 -4.12
CA LYS A 69 46.85 -2.78 -4.98
C LYS A 69 47.13 -1.51 -4.19
N ARG A 70 46.53 -1.35 -3.00
CA ARG A 70 46.87 -0.28 -2.08
C ARG A 70 48.31 -0.40 -1.59
N ASN A 71 48.72 -1.59 -1.16
CA ASN A 71 50.09 -1.82 -0.66
C ASN A 71 51.13 -1.65 -1.77
N GLU A 72 50.82 -2.11 -2.99
CA GLU A 72 51.65 -1.89 -4.18
C GLU A 72 51.87 -0.39 -4.44
N THR A 73 50.81 0.42 -4.35
CA THR A 73 50.89 1.88 -4.52
C THR A 73 51.74 2.53 -3.43
N ALA A 74 51.57 2.10 -2.17
CA ALA A 74 52.39 2.58 -1.06
C ALA A 74 53.90 2.27 -1.28
N MET A 75 54.23 1.08 -1.75
CA MET A 75 55.60 0.70 -2.10
C MET A 75 56.15 1.54 -3.27
N ARG A 76 55.33 1.84 -4.28
CA ARG A 76 55.74 2.72 -5.40
C ARG A 76 56.06 4.13 -4.94
N LEU A 77 55.22 4.70 -4.07
CA LEU A 77 55.47 6.02 -3.48
C LEU A 77 56.78 6.04 -2.67
N TRP A 78 57.03 4.98 -1.89
CA TRP A 78 58.31 4.82 -1.18
C TRP A 78 59.50 4.76 -2.15
N GLN A 79 59.39 3.98 -3.23
CA GLN A 79 60.44 3.84 -4.23
C GLN A 79 60.78 5.17 -4.93
N ILE A 80 59.76 5.95 -5.29
CA ILE A 80 59.94 7.30 -5.85
C ILE A 80 60.71 8.19 -4.87
N SER A 81 60.35 8.10 -3.59
CA SER A 81 60.94 8.91 -2.51
C SER A 81 62.38 8.51 -2.19
N CYS A 82 62.72 7.21 -2.18
CA CYS A 82 64.05 6.74 -1.77
C CYS A 82 65.07 6.71 -2.90
N CYS A 83 64.61 6.44 -4.13
CA CYS A 83 65.46 5.75 -5.10
C CYS A 83 65.37 6.33 -6.52
N GLU A 84 64.29 7.01 -6.90
CA GLU A 84 64.13 7.49 -8.29
C GLU A 84 64.29 9.00 -8.48
N VAL A 85 63.97 9.80 -7.46
CA VAL A 85 64.04 11.26 -7.56
C VAL A 85 64.72 11.81 -6.32
N ASN A 86 65.55 12.83 -6.51
CA ASN A 86 66.05 13.61 -5.39
C ASN A 86 64.88 14.40 -4.78
N VAL A 87 64.50 14.07 -3.55
CA VAL A 87 63.39 14.71 -2.81
C VAL A 87 63.59 16.23 -2.66
N PHE A 88 64.83 16.72 -2.70
CA PHE A 88 65.12 18.16 -2.67
C PHE A 88 64.71 18.90 -3.96
N ASN A 89 64.53 18.19 -5.08
CA ASN A 89 63.94 18.74 -6.30
C ASN A 89 62.42 18.60 -6.23
N LYS A 90 61.80 19.54 -5.51
CA LYS A 90 60.38 19.53 -5.17
C LYS A 90 59.47 19.36 -6.39
N SER A 91 59.71 20.07 -7.50
CA SER A 91 58.81 20.06 -8.65
C SER A 91 58.71 18.68 -9.31
N VAL A 92 59.86 18.03 -9.54
CA VAL A 92 59.91 16.69 -10.17
C VAL A 92 59.34 15.62 -9.23
N PHE A 93 59.59 15.76 -7.93
CA PHE A 93 59.03 14.86 -6.93
C PHE A 93 57.50 14.98 -6.85
N GLU A 94 56.97 16.19 -6.76
CA GLU A 94 55.52 16.45 -6.74
C GLU A 94 54.83 15.96 -8.02
N GLU A 95 55.47 16.14 -9.18
CA GLU A 95 54.95 15.64 -10.45
C GLU A 95 54.83 14.11 -10.46
N LYS A 96 55.90 13.38 -10.10
CA LYS A 96 55.89 11.91 -10.10
C LYS A 96 54.93 11.33 -9.07
N VAL A 97 54.94 11.85 -7.85
CA VAL A 97 54.02 11.43 -6.79
C VAL A 97 52.58 11.76 -7.18
N GLY A 98 52.33 12.95 -7.74
CA GLY A 98 51.02 13.35 -8.22
C GLY A 98 50.47 12.43 -9.31
N ASN A 99 51.32 11.95 -10.22
CA ASN A 99 50.93 11.00 -11.26
C ASN A 99 50.55 9.63 -10.68
N GLU A 100 51.32 9.09 -9.73
CA GLU A 100 50.98 7.83 -9.06
C GLU A 100 49.69 7.94 -8.23
N ILE A 101 49.51 9.03 -7.48
CA ILE A 101 48.28 9.27 -6.71
C ILE A 101 47.08 9.39 -7.64
N ARG A 102 47.20 10.12 -8.76
CA ARG A 102 46.13 10.24 -9.76
C ARG A 102 45.76 8.87 -10.35
N ALA A 103 46.76 8.05 -10.71
CA ALA A 103 46.52 6.70 -11.20
C ALA A 103 45.83 5.80 -10.15
N TYR A 104 46.16 5.95 -8.88
CA TYR A 104 45.47 5.24 -7.80
C TYR A 104 44.05 5.76 -7.57
N GLN A 105 43.84 7.07 -7.64
CA GLN A 105 42.52 7.70 -7.55
C GLN A 105 41.59 7.21 -8.66
N GLU A 106 42.06 7.09 -9.90
CA GLU A 106 41.27 6.52 -11.01
C GLU A 106 40.83 5.08 -10.73
N LYS A 107 41.70 4.26 -10.11
CA LYS A 107 41.35 2.90 -9.68
C LYS A 107 40.31 2.90 -8.57
N ILE A 108 40.43 3.79 -7.57
CA ILE A 108 39.43 3.94 -6.52
C ILE A 108 38.07 4.31 -7.12
N VAL A 109 38.02 5.28 -8.03
CA VAL A 109 36.77 5.68 -8.70
C VAL A 109 36.18 4.51 -9.48
N LEU A 110 37.01 3.70 -10.15
CA LEU A 110 36.56 2.50 -10.84
C LEU A 110 35.98 1.45 -9.87
N TRP A 111 36.64 1.20 -8.74
CA TRP A 111 36.14 0.27 -7.72
C TRP A 111 34.85 0.76 -7.07
N ALA A 112 34.76 2.06 -6.75
CA ALA A 112 33.56 2.68 -6.22
C ALA A 112 32.38 2.55 -7.21
N ARG A 113 32.61 2.81 -8.51
CA ARG A 113 31.61 2.58 -9.57
C ARG A 113 31.15 1.12 -9.65
N ARG A 114 32.03 0.17 -9.31
CA ARG A 114 31.76 -1.27 -9.25
C ARG A 114 31.11 -1.71 -7.93
N GLY A 115 30.92 -0.82 -6.96
CA GLY A 115 30.23 -1.08 -5.70
C GLY A 115 31.13 -1.24 -4.48
N TRP A 116 32.41 -0.86 -4.57
CA TRP A 116 33.28 -0.84 -3.39
C TRP A 116 32.89 0.32 -2.46
N GLN A 117 32.60 0.01 -1.19
CA GLN A 117 32.12 0.98 -0.20
C GLN A 117 33.24 1.62 0.65
N GLY A 118 34.51 1.32 0.35
CA GLY A 118 35.65 1.92 1.05
C GLY A 118 36.17 1.14 2.25
N SER A 119 35.57 -0.01 2.59
CA SER A 119 36.10 -0.90 3.62
C SER A 119 37.08 -1.93 3.05
N ASP A 120 38.09 -2.29 3.83
CA ASP A 120 38.96 -3.41 3.51
C ASP A 120 38.15 -4.69 3.64
N ILE A 121 37.96 -5.39 2.53
CA ILE A 121 37.28 -6.68 2.54
C ILE A 121 38.26 -7.69 3.16
N THR A 122 38.16 -7.91 4.46
CA THR A 122 38.82 -9.02 5.14
C THR A 122 38.01 -10.29 4.90
N LEU A 123 38.61 -11.47 5.11
CA LEU A 123 37.88 -12.75 5.10
C LEU A 123 36.72 -12.79 6.11
N GLU A 124 36.68 -11.84 7.05
CA GLU A 124 35.66 -11.67 8.08
C GLU A 124 34.63 -10.57 7.76
N SER A 125 34.86 -9.74 6.72
CA SER A 125 33.88 -8.72 6.33
C SER A 125 32.79 -9.39 5.49
N GLU A 126 31.57 -9.38 6.01
CA GLU A 126 30.40 -9.93 5.34
C GLU A 126 30.25 -9.37 3.92
N SER A 127 30.08 -10.26 2.95
CA SER A 127 29.70 -9.88 1.58
C SER A 127 28.43 -9.02 1.63
N PRO A 128 28.31 -7.96 0.80
CA PRO A 128 27.06 -7.19 0.69
C PRO A 128 25.86 -8.07 0.31
N TRP A 129 26.10 -9.28 -0.21
CA TRP A 129 25.10 -10.32 -0.48
C TRP A 129 25.00 -11.33 0.67
N SER A 130 24.82 -10.86 1.90
CA SER A 130 24.37 -11.69 3.02
C SER A 130 22.88 -12.05 2.87
N PHE A 131 22.37 -13.00 3.67
CA PHE A 131 20.94 -13.35 3.61
C PHE A 131 20.03 -12.15 3.85
N SER A 132 20.35 -11.37 4.88
CA SER A 132 19.63 -10.16 5.27
C SER A 132 19.72 -9.06 4.21
N GLY A 133 20.90 -8.82 3.64
CA GLY A 133 21.11 -7.87 2.54
C GLY A 133 20.37 -8.26 1.25
N ALA A 134 20.43 -9.53 0.86
CA ALA A 134 19.73 -10.05 -0.32
C ALA A 134 18.20 -10.10 -0.13
N PHE A 135 17.73 -10.32 1.10
CA PHE A 135 16.32 -10.23 1.46
C PHE A 135 15.80 -8.80 1.37
N LEU A 136 16.54 -7.82 1.92
CA LEU A 136 16.20 -6.41 1.76
C LEU A 136 16.22 -6.01 0.28
N TYR A 137 17.23 -6.42 -0.49
CA TYR A 137 17.28 -6.17 -1.93
C TYR A 137 16.02 -6.70 -2.62
N SER A 138 15.65 -7.96 -2.36
CA SER A 138 14.44 -8.59 -2.93
C SER A 138 13.17 -7.80 -2.60
N LEU A 139 13.03 -7.34 -1.35
CA LEU A 139 11.94 -6.44 -0.94
C LEU A 139 11.97 -5.13 -1.75
N THR A 140 13.11 -4.44 -1.82
CA THR A 140 13.20 -3.14 -2.51
C THR A 140 12.90 -3.22 -4.01
N VAL A 141 13.20 -4.35 -4.66
CA VAL A 141 12.88 -4.60 -6.07
C VAL A 141 11.37 -4.77 -6.26
N ILE A 142 10.71 -5.62 -5.47
CA ILE A 142 9.26 -5.84 -5.63
C ILE A 142 8.42 -4.64 -5.17
N THR A 143 8.91 -3.88 -4.19
CA THR A 143 8.25 -2.68 -3.66
C THR A 143 8.54 -1.42 -4.47
N THR A 144 9.41 -1.51 -5.48
CA THR A 144 9.83 -0.38 -6.32
C THR A 144 10.53 0.76 -5.58
N ILE A 145 11.00 0.51 -4.35
CA ILE A 145 11.80 1.49 -3.59
C ILE A 145 13.18 1.65 -4.22
N GLY A 146 13.86 0.53 -4.50
CA GLY A 146 15.11 0.51 -5.25
C GLY A 146 16.25 1.41 -4.74
N TYR A 147 16.68 1.26 -3.48
CA TYR A 147 17.76 2.07 -2.88
C TYR A 147 19.05 2.19 -3.72
N GLY A 148 19.38 1.18 -4.53
CA GLY A 148 20.55 1.23 -5.41
C GLY A 148 21.91 1.06 -4.70
N ASN A 149 21.92 0.89 -3.38
CA ASN A 149 23.12 0.60 -2.58
C ASN A 149 23.65 -0.82 -2.80
N ILE A 150 22.75 -1.80 -2.92
CA ILE A 150 23.04 -3.19 -3.29
C ILE A 150 22.35 -3.46 -4.62
N VAL A 151 23.13 -3.78 -5.64
CA VAL A 151 22.62 -4.05 -7.00
C VAL A 151 23.43 -5.17 -7.66
N PRO A 152 22.79 -6.05 -8.45
CA PRO A 152 23.48 -7.10 -9.17
C PRO A 152 24.39 -6.50 -10.23
N ARG A 153 25.61 -7.01 -10.30
CA ARG A 153 26.63 -6.52 -11.22
C ARG A 153 26.95 -7.54 -12.30
N THR A 154 26.73 -8.83 -12.04
CA THR A 154 26.84 -9.90 -13.02
C THR A 154 25.77 -9.77 -14.11
N GLU A 155 26.07 -10.26 -15.30
CA GLU A 155 25.10 -10.28 -16.40
C GLU A 155 23.88 -11.13 -16.05
N TRP A 156 24.11 -12.30 -15.43
CA TRP A 156 23.07 -13.20 -14.96
C TRP A 156 22.21 -12.59 -13.85
N GLY A 157 22.80 -11.86 -12.90
CA GLY A 157 22.06 -11.19 -11.82
C GLY A 157 21.13 -10.09 -12.35
N LYS A 158 21.55 -9.36 -13.39
CA LYS A 158 20.71 -8.37 -14.08
C LYS A 158 19.54 -9.03 -14.79
N ILE A 159 19.79 -10.11 -15.55
CA ILE A 159 18.74 -10.88 -16.23
C ILE A 159 17.76 -11.46 -15.21
N ALA A 160 18.26 -12.05 -14.12
CA ALA A 160 17.44 -12.59 -13.04
C ALA A 160 16.54 -11.53 -12.41
N THR A 161 17.07 -10.31 -12.20
CA THR A 161 16.30 -9.19 -11.65
C THR A 161 15.14 -8.76 -12.56
N ILE A 162 15.33 -8.77 -13.88
CA ILE A 162 14.26 -8.45 -14.83
C ILE A 162 13.09 -9.44 -14.67
N PHE A 163 13.38 -10.74 -14.70
CA PHE A 163 12.35 -11.78 -14.54
C PHE A 163 11.71 -11.76 -13.15
N TYR A 164 12.51 -11.54 -12.11
CA TYR A 164 12.03 -11.40 -10.74
C TYR A 164 11.05 -10.22 -10.61
N THR A 165 11.37 -9.07 -11.21
CA THR A 165 10.49 -7.88 -11.13
C THR A 165 9.18 -8.07 -11.87
N ILE A 166 9.18 -8.75 -13.02
CA ILE A 166 7.97 -9.01 -13.83
C ILE A 166 6.92 -9.79 -13.03
N ILE A 167 7.35 -10.72 -12.18
CA ILE A 167 6.44 -11.53 -11.35
C ILE A 167 6.18 -10.84 -10.00
N GLY A 168 7.22 -10.26 -9.40
CA GLY A 168 7.17 -9.68 -8.07
C GLY A 168 6.32 -8.41 -7.98
N MET A 169 6.37 -7.53 -8.98
CA MET A 169 5.62 -6.27 -8.95
C MET A 169 4.09 -6.49 -8.99
N PRO A 170 3.50 -7.31 -9.89
CA PRO A 170 2.08 -7.63 -9.83
C PRO A 170 1.66 -8.30 -8.52
N LEU A 171 2.49 -9.21 -8.01
CA LEU A 171 2.26 -9.87 -6.73
C LEU A 171 2.22 -8.85 -5.57
N PHE A 172 3.15 -7.90 -5.55
CA PHE A 172 3.19 -6.85 -4.54
C PHE A 172 2.01 -5.87 -4.64
N LEU A 173 1.58 -5.52 -5.85
CA LEU A 173 0.37 -4.71 -6.05
C LEU A 173 -0.89 -5.41 -5.51
N LEU A 174 -0.98 -6.73 -5.72
CA LEU A 174 -2.08 -7.53 -5.17
C LEU A 174 -2.04 -7.58 -3.63
N TYR A 175 -0.84 -7.67 -3.05
CA TYR A 175 -0.62 -7.52 -1.61
C TYR A 175 -1.11 -6.15 -1.10
N LEU A 176 -0.72 -5.05 -1.75
CA LEU A 176 -1.14 -3.70 -1.34
C LEU A 176 -2.64 -3.49 -1.45
N SER A 177 -3.27 -3.95 -2.53
CA SER A 177 -4.71 -3.80 -2.71
C SER A 177 -5.48 -4.54 -1.61
N ASN A 178 -5.13 -5.80 -1.34
CA ASN A 178 -5.89 -6.59 -0.38
C ASN A 178 -5.68 -6.11 1.06
N ILE A 179 -4.42 -5.90 1.46
CA ILE A 179 -4.13 -5.49 2.84
C ILE A 179 -4.55 -4.06 3.09
N GLY A 180 -4.40 -3.16 2.11
CA GLY A 180 -4.89 -1.79 2.20
C GLY A 180 -6.41 -1.75 2.48
N ASP A 181 -7.19 -2.60 1.80
CA ASP A 181 -8.64 -2.70 2.00
C ASP A 181 -9.02 -3.27 3.36
N ILE A 182 -8.33 -4.32 3.82
CA ILE A 182 -8.56 -4.92 5.13
C ILE A 182 -8.24 -3.90 6.23
N LEU A 183 -7.07 -3.27 6.17
CA LEU A 183 -6.66 -2.25 7.13
C LEU A 183 -7.64 -1.07 7.11
N ALA A 184 -8.13 -0.64 5.94
CA ALA A 184 -9.12 0.43 5.84
C ALA A 184 -10.45 0.06 6.53
N LYS A 185 -10.95 -1.16 6.32
CA LYS A 185 -12.17 -1.67 6.99
C LYS A 185 -11.98 -1.76 8.50
N SER A 186 -10.87 -2.36 8.95
CA SER A 186 -10.52 -2.43 10.36
C SER A 186 -10.40 -1.04 10.98
N PHE A 187 -9.80 -0.09 10.27
CA PHE A 187 -9.65 1.28 10.72
C PHE A 187 -10.99 2.01 10.83
N LYS A 188 -11.86 1.92 9.81
CA LYS A 188 -13.23 2.46 9.87
C LYS A 188 -14.01 1.89 11.05
N TRP A 189 -13.87 0.59 11.31
CA TRP A 189 -14.50 -0.06 12.46
C TRP A 189 -13.97 0.47 13.81
N ILE A 190 -12.64 0.58 13.96
CA ILE A 190 -12.00 1.16 15.16
C ILE A 190 -12.45 2.61 15.34
N TYR A 191 -12.37 3.42 14.30
CA TYR A 191 -12.78 4.81 14.31
C TYR A 191 -14.26 4.95 14.70
N ALA A 192 -15.13 4.11 14.13
CA ALA A 192 -16.54 4.09 14.47
C ALA A 192 -16.78 3.76 15.94
N LYS A 193 -15.99 2.83 16.50
CA LYS A 193 -16.06 2.43 17.91
C LYS A 193 -15.57 3.53 18.85
N PHE A 194 -14.51 4.26 18.51
CA PHE A 194 -13.93 5.31 19.35
C PHE A 194 -14.68 6.64 19.25
N CYS A 195 -15.03 7.10 18.05
CA CYS A 195 -15.63 8.42 17.84
C CYS A 195 -17.15 8.45 18.01
N LEU A 196 -17.88 7.37 17.69
CA LEU A 196 -19.33 7.35 17.88
C LEU A 196 -19.79 6.92 19.28
N CYS A 197 -18.90 6.52 20.20
CA CYS A 197 -19.27 5.97 21.52
C CYS A 197 -19.34 6.95 22.68
N ARG A 198 -18.99 8.24 22.54
CA ARG A 198 -19.11 9.18 23.68
C ARG A 198 -20.25 10.20 23.58
N VAL A 199 -20.63 10.70 22.41
CA VAL A 199 -21.63 11.80 22.30
C VAL A 199 -22.39 11.81 20.94
N CYS A 200 -23.05 10.72 20.51
CA CYS A 200 -23.80 10.73 19.24
C CYS A 200 -25.21 10.09 19.27
N PRO A 201 -26.26 10.73 18.69
CA PRO A 201 -27.63 10.22 18.55
C PRO A 201 -27.75 8.88 17.82
N GLY A 202 -26.76 8.54 16.98
CA GLY A 202 -26.72 7.29 16.23
C GLY A 202 -26.54 6.04 17.11
N VAL A 203 -25.95 6.15 18.31
CA VAL A 203 -25.90 5.02 19.27
C VAL A 203 -27.26 4.81 19.94
N ALA A 204 -28.00 5.87 20.23
CA ALA A 204 -29.39 5.76 20.71
C ALA A 204 -30.28 5.13 19.64
N ARG A 205 -30.12 5.51 18.36
CA ARG A 205 -30.80 4.86 17.23
C ARG A 205 -30.42 3.39 17.06
N ARG A 206 -29.13 3.04 17.23
CA ARG A 206 -28.64 1.64 17.19
C ARG A 206 -29.10 0.80 18.38
N ARG A 207 -29.15 1.37 19.60
CA ARG A 207 -29.70 0.72 20.79
C ARG A 207 -31.22 0.56 20.67
N ALA A 208 -31.92 1.53 20.08
CA ALA A 208 -33.34 1.46 19.76
C ALA A 208 -33.65 0.44 18.65
N MET A 209 -32.81 0.31 17.62
CA MET A 209 -32.96 -0.75 16.62
C MET A 209 -32.71 -2.14 17.20
N ARG A 210 -31.70 -2.31 18.06
CA ARG A 210 -31.48 -3.58 18.81
C ARG A 210 -32.64 -3.91 19.74
N ALA A 211 -33.22 -2.91 20.42
CA ALA A 211 -34.41 -3.08 21.25
C ALA A 211 -35.65 -3.47 20.42
N ARG A 212 -35.87 -2.82 19.26
CA ARG A 212 -36.95 -3.18 18.33
C ARG A 212 -36.78 -4.56 17.71
N ARG A 213 -35.54 -5.04 17.49
CA ARG A 213 -35.28 -6.41 17.01
C ARG A 213 -35.53 -7.44 18.11
N ARG A 214 -35.12 -7.20 19.36
CA ARG A 214 -35.48 -8.07 20.51
C ARG A 214 -36.98 -8.21 20.69
N ALA A 215 -37.71 -7.10 20.65
CA ALA A 215 -39.18 -7.13 20.72
C ALA A 215 -39.82 -7.94 19.57
N ARG A 216 -39.26 -7.84 18.35
CA ARG A 216 -39.75 -8.61 17.19
C ARG A 216 -39.42 -10.10 17.25
N THR A 217 -38.29 -10.46 17.87
CA THR A 217 -37.93 -11.86 18.14
C THR A 217 -38.81 -12.43 19.25
N GLU A 218 -39.05 -11.68 20.33
CA GLU A 218 -39.99 -12.05 21.39
C GLU A 218 -41.43 -12.23 20.86
N GLU A 219 -41.90 -11.36 19.95
CA GLU A 219 -43.19 -11.53 19.27
C GLU A 219 -43.24 -12.79 18.38
N ARG A 220 -42.13 -13.12 17.71
CA ARG A 220 -42.05 -14.29 16.82
C ARG A 220 -41.98 -15.59 17.61
N ASP A 221 -41.29 -15.60 18.74
CA ASP A 221 -41.23 -16.73 19.68
C ASP A 221 -42.60 -16.95 20.35
N TYR A 222 -43.27 -15.88 20.80
CA TYR A 222 -44.65 -15.95 21.33
C TYR A 222 -45.66 -16.48 20.31
N SER A 223 -45.51 -16.09 19.04
CA SER A 223 -46.38 -16.57 17.94
C SER A 223 -46.09 -18.03 17.55
N SER A 224 -44.85 -18.49 17.74
CA SER A 224 -44.43 -19.86 17.44
C SER A 224 -44.84 -20.86 18.52
N GLU A 225 -44.94 -20.44 19.78
CA GLU A 225 -45.45 -21.30 20.87
C GLU A 225 -46.95 -21.58 20.77
N MET A 226 -47.71 -20.74 20.05
CA MET A 226 -49.15 -20.88 19.85
C MET A 226 -49.53 -21.64 18.56
N GLY A 227 -48.54 -21.99 17.73
CA GLY A 227 -48.71 -22.58 16.40
C GLY A 227 -48.03 -23.95 16.22
N ASP A 228 -48.75 -24.99 16.63
CA ASP A 228 -48.71 -26.37 16.14
C ASP A 228 -47.49 -27.28 16.39
N ASN A 229 -47.83 -28.54 16.66
CA ASN A 229 -46.97 -29.70 16.86
C ASN A 229 -46.31 -30.14 15.53
N GLY A 230 -44.98 -30.25 15.48
CA GLY A 230 -44.35 -31.08 14.44
C GLY A 230 -42.88 -30.81 14.11
N PHE A 231 -42.02 -31.71 14.60
CA PHE A 231 -40.83 -32.26 13.93
C PHE A 231 -39.75 -31.30 13.36
N ASP A 232 -38.68 -31.17 14.15
CA ASP A 232 -37.25 -30.98 13.83
C ASP A 232 -36.83 -30.13 12.63
N THR A 233 -36.41 -28.89 12.91
CA THR A 233 -35.47 -28.14 12.05
C THR A 233 -34.54 -27.23 12.87
N ASN A 234 -33.77 -27.80 13.80
CA ASN A 234 -32.78 -27.05 14.60
C ASN A 234 -31.35 -27.32 14.16
N THR A 235 -30.98 -26.98 12.91
CA THR A 235 -29.54 -26.93 12.53
C THR A 235 -29.16 -26.02 11.35
N ILE A 236 -30.09 -25.27 10.73
CA ILE A 236 -29.79 -24.49 9.48
C ILE A 236 -29.79 -22.95 9.70
N THR A 237 -30.18 -22.45 10.86
CA THR A 237 -30.46 -21.01 11.03
C THR A 237 -29.32 -20.15 11.59
N THR A 238 -28.19 -20.72 12.03
CA THR A 238 -27.09 -19.91 12.58
C THR A 238 -26.18 -19.31 11.51
N SER A 239 -25.87 -20.03 10.43
CA SER A 239 -24.95 -19.54 9.38
C SER A 239 -25.51 -18.34 8.60
N ASN A 240 -26.80 -18.34 8.30
CA ASN A 240 -27.42 -17.29 7.48
C ASN A 240 -27.60 -15.98 8.27
N VAL A 241 -27.74 -16.08 9.59
CA VAL A 241 -27.89 -14.91 10.47
C VAL A 241 -26.53 -14.25 10.71
N ASP A 242 -25.46 -15.03 10.84
CA ASP A 242 -24.10 -14.50 10.97
C ASP A 242 -23.63 -13.81 9.67
N GLU A 243 -23.94 -14.38 8.49
CA GLU A 243 -23.64 -13.76 7.18
C GLU A 243 -24.44 -12.47 6.94
N GLU A 244 -25.75 -12.43 7.24
CA GLU A 244 -26.55 -11.19 7.12
C GLU A 244 -26.07 -10.08 8.08
N ILE A 245 -25.68 -10.46 9.31
CA ILE A 245 -25.13 -9.51 10.29
C ILE A 245 -23.77 -8.98 9.82
N GLU A 246 -22.92 -9.82 9.24
CA GLU A 246 -21.62 -9.42 8.72
C GLU A 246 -21.76 -8.52 7.48
N GLU A 247 -22.74 -8.78 6.60
CA GLU A 247 -23.12 -7.90 5.48
C GLU A 247 -23.67 -6.55 5.96
N GLU A 248 -24.51 -6.52 7.00
CA GLU A 248 -25.08 -5.26 7.51
C GLU A 248 -24.04 -4.42 8.27
N ILE A 249 -23.11 -5.06 9.01
CA ILE A 249 -21.97 -4.39 9.66
C ILE A 249 -20.97 -3.85 8.63
N THR A 250 -20.68 -4.60 7.56
CA THR A 250 -19.82 -4.13 6.47
C THR A 250 -20.48 -3.01 5.67
N ALA A 251 -21.80 -3.04 5.47
CA ALA A 251 -22.56 -1.95 4.86
C ALA A 251 -22.55 -0.66 5.70
N GLU A 252 -22.77 -0.74 7.02
CA GLU A 252 -22.75 0.44 7.89
C GLU A 252 -21.33 1.05 8.05
N THR A 253 -20.28 0.23 8.15
CA THR A 253 -18.89 0.71 8.26
C THR A 253 -18.40 1.40 6.98
N ASN A 254 -18.88 0.98 5.80
CA ASN A 254 -18.57 1.62 4.52
C ASN A 254 -19.15 3.05 4.39
N THR A 255 -20.12 3.44 5.21
CA THR A 255 -20.68 4.81 5.21
C THR A 255 -19.88 5.81 6.06
N VAL A 256 -18.99 5.32 6.92
CA VAL A 256 -18.19 6.18 7.81
C VAL A 256 -16.97 6.69 7.04
N THR A 257 -17.07 7.91 6.55
CA THR A 257 -16.00 8.57 5.82
C THR A 257 -14.97 9.14 6.80
N VAL A 258 -13.78 8.54 6.85
CA VAL A 258 -12.69 8.97 7.75
C VAL A 258 -12.06 10.25 7.19
N PRO A 259 -11.96 11.35 7.97
CA PRO A 259 -11.31 12.57 7.52
C PRO A 259 -9.84 12.35 7.12
N ILE A 260 -9.42 13.01 6.04
CA ILE A 260 -8.04 12.93 5.51
C ILE A 260 -7.02 13.35 6.58
N THR A 261 -7.38 14.28 7.47
CA THR A 261 -6.53 14.74 8.58
C THR A 261 -6.11 13.59 9.50
N ILE A 262 -7.00 12.63 9.77
CA ILE A 262 -6.69 11.49 10.63
C ILE A 262 -5.70 10.54 9.94
N CYS A 263 -5.87 10.32 8.63
CA CYS A 263 -4.95 9.50 7.84
C CYS A 263 -3.54 10.10 7.83
N ILE A 264 -3.43 11.42 7.63
CA ILE A 264 -2.16 12.14 7.67
C ILE A 264 -1.52 12.04 9.06
N MET A 265 -2.28 12.20 10.15
CA MET A 265 -1.76 12.07 11.51
C MET A 265 -1.21 10.67 11.80
N ILE A 266 -1.86 9.62 11.30
CA ILE A 266 -1.39 8.24 11.45
C ILE A 266 -0.08 8.02 10.68
N MET A 267 -0.01 8.52 9.44
CA MET A 267 1.20 8.43 8.63
C MET A 267 2.37 9.16 9.29
N ILE A 268 2.15 10.38 9.79
CA ILE A 268 3.14 11.15 10.54
C ILE A 268 3.58 10.39 11.79
N GLY A 269 2.63 9.85 12.56
CA GLY A 269 2.92 9.05 13.75
C GLY A 269 3.74 7.80 13.43
N TYR A 270 3.45 7.13 12.31
CA TYR A 270 4.20 5.96 11.86
C TYR A 270 5.65 6.30 11.43
N ILE A 271 5.84 7.45 10.79
CA ILE A 271 7.17 7.96 10.45
C ILE A 271 7.96 8.29 11.71
N PHE A 272 7.36 9.00 12.68
CA PHE A 272 8.05 9.29 13.95
C PHE A 272 8.37 8.03 14.77
N PHE A 273 7.49 7.04 14.75
CA PHE A 273 7.74 5.75 15.36
C PHE A 273 8.95 5.05 14.72
N GLY A 274 9.01 5.01 13.38
CA GLY A 274 10.16 4.48 12.65
C GLY A 274 11.43 5.27 12.94
N ALA A 275 11.37 6.60 12.94
CA ALA A 275 12.50 7.47 13.24
C ALA A 275 13.11 7.16 14.62
N ARG A 276 12.25 6.99 15.64
CA ARG A 276 12.69 6.61 16.98
C ARG A 276 13.32 5.21 17.02
N LEU A 277 12.70 4.24 16.34
CA LEU A 277 13.19 2.86 16.25
C LEU A 277 14.59 2.79 15.63
N PHE A 278 14.78 3.43 14.46
CA PHE A 278 16.08 3.42 13.77
C PHE A 278 17.12 4.29 14.46
N ALA A 279 16.74 5.40 15.10
CA ALA A 279 17.66 6.20 15.90
C ALA A 279 18.27 5.40 17.06
N ASP A 280 17.48 4.56 17.75
CA ASP A 280 17.99 3.71 18.84
C ASP A 280 18.93 2.60 18.35
N TRP A 281 18.70 2.07 17.15
CA TRP A 281 19.40 0.86 16.69
C TRP A 281 20.62 1.17 15.85
N GLU A 282 20.49 2.13 14.93
CA GLU A 282 21.54 2.52 13.99
C GLU A 282 22.36 3.73 14.50
N ASN A 283 22.01 4.27 15.68
CA ASN A 283 22.57 5.50 16.25
C ASN A 283 22.44 6.73 15.33
N TRP A 284 21.33 6.82 14.60
CA TRP A 284 21.02 7.97 13.76
C TRP A 284 20.37 9.09 14.55
N ASP A 285 20.48 10.32 14.05
CA ASP A 285 19.64 11.40 14.56
C ASP A 285 18.17 11.15 14.20
N ILE A 286 17.25 11.71 14.99
CA ILE A 286 15.80 11.58 14.75
C ILE A 286 15.43 12.16 13.37
N LEU A 287 16.12 13.20 12.92
CA LEU A 287 15.91 13.77 11.60
C LEU A 287 16.28 12.76 10.49
N ASP A 288 17.47 12.18 10.55
CA ASP A 288 17.95 11.18 9.60
C ASP A 288 17.04 9.94 9.58
N GLY A 289 16.63 9.48 10.76
CA GLY A 289 15.66 8.38 10.89
C GLY A 289 14.31 8.72 10.25
N SER A 290 13.80 9.94 10.46
CA SER A 290 12.53 10.38 9.86
C SER A 290 12.63 10.58 8.34
N TYR A 291 13.77 11.08 7.86
CA TYR A 291 14.09 11.23 6.44
C TYR A 291 14.13 9.87 5.75
N PHE A 292 14.86 8.90 6.33
CA PHE A 292 14.89 7.53 5.85
C PHE A 292 13.46 6.95 5.76
N CYS A 293 12.69 6.99 6.85
CA CYS A 293 11.33 6.45 6.85
C CYS A 293 10.45 7.08 5.77
N PHE A 294 10.50 8.41 5.59
CA PHE A 294 9.71 9.08 4.56
C PHE A 294 10.14 8.71 3.13
N ILE A 295 11.43 8.76 2.81
CA ILE A 295 11.98 8.46 1.48
C ILE A 295 11.73 6.99 1.09
N SER A 296 11.82 6.08 2.05
CA SER A 296 11.57 4.65 1.81
C SER A 296 10.08 4.35 1.61
N LEU A 297 9.21 4.88 2.47
CA LEU A 297 7.78 4.61 2.41
C LEU A 297 7.09 5.32 1.23
N SER A 298 7.63 6.45 0.78
CA SER A 298 7.18 7.12 -0.46
C SER A 298 7.71 6.44 -1.73
N SER A 299 8.47 5.35 -1.61
CA SER A 299 9.14 4.66 -2.73
C SER A 299 10.05 5.56 -3.58
N ILE A 300 10.61 6.62 -2.98
CA ILE A 300 11.63 7.45 -3.64
C ILE A 300 12.98 6.73 -3.59
N GLY A 301 13.34 6.22 -2.41
CA GLY A 301 14.46 5.30 -2.23
C GLY A 301 15.82 5.81 -2.71
N PHE A 302 16.29 6.96 -2.22
CA PHE A 302 17.63 7.47 -2.59
C PHE A 302 18.79 6.55 -2.21
N GLY A 303 18.63 5.77 -1.13
CA GLY A 303 19.64 4.79 -0.66
C GLY A 303 20.93 5.41 -0.14
N ASP A 304 20.91 6.70 0.16
CA ASP A 304 21.95 7.46 0.84
C ASP A 304 22.08 7.06 2.32
N ILE A 305 20.96 6.77 2.97
CA ILE A 305 20.88 6.25 4.33
C ILE A 305 20.10 4.93 4.31
N VAL A 306 20.72 3.84 4.75
CA VAL A 306 20.11 2.50 4.82
C VAL A 306 20.62 1.81 6.08
N PRO A 307 19.74 1.11 6.84
CA PRO A 307 20.16 0.40 8.05
C PRO A 307 21.22 -0.65 7.73
N GLY A 308 22.15 -0.89 8.67
CA GLY A 308 23.25 -1.83 8.50
C GLY A 308 24.49 -1.30 7.76
N ALA A 309 24.48 -0.05 7.27
CA ALA A 309 25.64 0.52 6.57
C ALA A 309 26.78 1.00 7.50
N SER A 310 26.49 1.41 8.74
CA SER A 310 27.46 2.03 9.65
C SER A 310 28.06 1.08 10.70
N LEU A 311 27.51 -0.13 10.84
CA LEU A 311 27.80 -1.05 11.96
C LEU A 311 28.74 -2.21 11.60
N GLN A 312 29.78 -1.99 10.80
CA GLN A 312 30.80 -3.02 10.48
C GLN A 312 31.69 -3.46 11.65
N THR A 313 31.46 -3.00 12.89
CA THR A 313 32.40 -3.22 14.02
C THR A 313 31.83 -3.90 15.26
N LYS A 314 30.53 -4.23 15.35
CA LYS A 314 29.99 -4.87 16.58
C LYS A 314 28.88 -5.90 16.33
N GLY A 315 29.30 -7.14 16.04
CA GLY A 315 28.53 -8.37 16.25
C GLY A 315 27.53 -8.73 15.15
N ASP A 316 27.82 -9.80 14.42
CA ASP A 316 27.06 -10.37 13.30
C ASP A 316 25.53 -10.40 13.54
N THR A 317 25.09 -10.73 14.76
CA THR A 317 23.67 -10.88 15.07
C THR A 317 22.89 -9.56 15.04
N LYS A 318 23.53 -8.41 15.33
CA LYS A 318 22.82 -7.11 15.37
C LYS A 318 22.51 -6.57 13.97
N MET A 319 23.39 -6.84 13.00
CA MET A 319 23.20 -6.39 11.62
C MET A 319 22.05 -7.15 10.95
N GLU A 320 22.03 -8.48 11.07
CA GLU A 320 20.97 -9.29 10.47
C GLU A 320 19.57 -8.94 11.00
N ILE A 321 19.47 -8.71 12.32
CA ILE A 321 18.23 -8.32 12.99
C ILE A 321 17.72 -6.97 12.47
N SER A 322 18.62 -5.99 12.27
CA SER A 322 18.25 -4.63 11.83
C SER A 322 17.67 -4.61 10.42
N PHE A 323 18.23 -5.39 9.49
CA PHE A 323 17.70 -5.55 8.13
C PHE A 323 16.32 -6.23 8.10
N ILE A 324 16.12 -7.30 8.88
CA ILE A 324 14.83 -8.00 8.95
C ILE A 324 13.75 -7.07 9.49
N LEU A 325 14.07 -6.31 10.53
CA LEU A 325 13.12 -5.37 11.15
C LEU A 325 12.86 -4.16 10.27
N CYS A 326 13.85 -3.70 9.50
CA CYS A 326 13.64 -2.77 8.41
C CYS A 326 12.66 -3.33 7.37
N ALA A 327 12.85 -4.56 6.92
CA ALA A 327 11.97 -5.18 5.94
C ALA A 327 10.52 -5.31 6.45
N VAL A 328 10.33 -5.74 7.70
CA VAL A 328 9.01 -5.81 8.35
C VAL A 328 8.38 -4.41 8.48
N TYR A 329 9.15 -3.41 8.90
CA TYR A 329 8.70 -2.02 8.96
C TYR A 329 8.23 -1.52 7.60
N LEU A 330 9.06 -1.66 6.55
CA LEU A 330 8.71 -1.21 5.21
C LEU A 330 7.48 -1.93 4.67
N LEU A 331 7.38 -3.25 4.86
CA LEU A 331 6.23 -4.03 4.39
C LEU A 331 4.91 -3.55 5.05
N LEU A 332 4.93 -3.34 6.37
CA LEU A 332 3.77 -2.83 7.11
C LEU A 332 3.45 -1.37 6.77
N GLY A 333 4.48 -0.53 6.60
CA GLY A 333 4.33 0.87 6.25
C GLY A 333 3.75 1.08 4.85
N MET A 334 4.16 0.28 3.87
CA MET A 334 3.57 0.32 2.52
C MET A 334 2.10 -0.10 2.53
N ALA A 335 1.74 -1.09 3.36
CA ALA A 335 0.34 -1.45 3.59
C ALA A 335 -0.47 -0.32 4.25
N LEU A 336 0.12 0.41 5.21
CA LEU A 336 -0.49 1.58 5.84
C LEU A 336 -0.70 2.71 4.82
N ILE A 337 0.27 2.97 3.94
CA ILE A 337 0.12 3.96 2.86
C ILE A 337 -0.98 3.54 1.89
N ALA A 338 -1.04 2.26 1.50
CA ALA A 338 -2.12 1.75 0.65
C ALA A 338 -3.49 1.96 1.29
N MET A 339 -3.63 1.68 2.59
CA MET A 339 -4.85 2.00 3.35
C MET A 339 -5.18 3.50 3.28
N CYS A 340 -4.22 4.37 3.57
CA CYS A 340 -4.43 5.82 3.53
C CYS A 340 -4.81 6.30 2.13
N PHE A 341 -4.23 5.74 1.08
CA PHE A 341 -4.57 6.03 -0.30
C PHE A 341 -6.01 5.60 -0.63
N ASN A 342 -6.43 4.39 -0.23
CA ASN A 342 -7.79 3.90 -0.44
C ASN A 342 -8.82 4.79 0.26
N LEU A 343 -8.58 5.16 1.53
CA LEU A 343 -9.46 6.08 2.28
C LEU A 343 -9.50 7.48 1.67
N MET A 344 -8.36 8.01 1.23
CA MET A 344 -8.27 9.31 0.58
C MET A 344 -9.00 9.31 -0.77
N GLN A 345 -8.83 8.25 -1.57
CA GLN A 345 -9.51 8.09 -2.85
C GLN A 345 -11.03 8.10 -2.69
N GLU A 346 -11.58 7.37 -1.70
CA GLU A 346 -13.02 7.41 -1.40
C GLU A 346 -13.52 8.82 -1.08
N GLN A 347 -12.79 9.56 -0.23
CA GLN A 347 -13.13 10.93 0.17
C GLN A 347 -13.10 11.91 -1.01
N VAL A 348 -12.06 11.82 -1.85
CA VAL A 348 -11.91 12.65 -3.05
C VAL A 348 -13.04 12.38 -4.02
N ILE A 349 -13.38 11.11 -4.28
CA ILE A 349 -14.51 10.73 -5.14
C ILE A 349 -15.83 11.29 -4.59
N TYR A 350 -16.06 11.21 -3.28
CA TYR A 350 -17.26 11.78 -2.65
C TYR A 350 -17.36 13.30 -2.85
N LYS A 351 -16.29 14.05 -2.58
CA LYS A 351 -16.25 15.51 -2.77
C LYS A 351 -16.45 15.90 -4.23
N ILE A 352 -15.83 15.20 -5.18
CA ILE A 352 -16.01 15.44 -6.62
C ILE A 352 -17.46 15.19 -7.03
N ARG A 353 -18.10 14.12 -6.55
CA ARG A 353 -19.52 13.84 -6.84
C ARG A 353 -20.43 14.93 -6.25
N SER A 354 -20.14 15.43 -5.04
CA SER A 354 -20.88 16.53 -4.43
C SER A 354 -20.74 17.83 -5.21
N LEU A 355 -19.51 18.17 -5.63
CA LEU A 355 -19.23 19.33 -6.47
C LEU A 355 -19.97 19.25 -7.80
N LYS A 356 -19.97 18.08 -8.46
CA LYS A 356 -20.74 17.85 -9.70
C LYS A 356 -22.25 18.11 -9.50
N LYS A 357 -22.81 17.67 -8.37
CA LYS A 357 -24.23 17.94 -8.03
C LYS A 357 -24.48 19.43 -7.81
N CYS A 358 -23.59 20.12 -7.09
CA CYS A 358 -23.69 21.56 -6.84
C CYS A 358 -23.60 22.35 -8.16
N VAL A 359 -22.61 22.08 -9.00
CA VAL A 359 -22.45 22.72 -10.33
C VAL A 359 -23.67 22.48 -11.20
N ARG A 360 -24.20 21.24 -11.24
CA ARG A 360 -25.44 20.94 -11.98
C ARG A 360 -26.64 21.71 -11.42
N GLY A 361 -26.76 21.82 -10.09
CA GLY A 361 -27.82 22.60 -9.45
C GLY A 361 -27.73 24.09 -9.77
N VAL A 362 -26.54 24.69 -9.70
CA VAL A 362 -26.30 26.09 -10.06
C VAL A 362 -26.61 26.32 -11.54
N LEU A 363 -26.18 25.42 -12.43
CA LEU A 363 -26.46 25.53 -13.86
C LEU A 363 -27.97 25.50 -14.15
N VAL A 364 -28.72 24.59 -13.53
CA VAL A 364 -30.18 24.52 -13.65
C VAL A 364 -30.83 25.80 -13.12
N LEU A 365 -30.34 26.34 -12.01
CA LEU A 365 -30.83 27.58 -11.44
C LEU A 365 -30.61 28.77 -12.41
N VAL A 366 -29.41 28.90 -12.97
CA VAL A 366 -29.08 29.95 -13.95
C VAL A 366 -29.98 29.84 -15.18
N LEU A 367 -30.14 28.64 -15.75
CA LEU A 367 -31.01 28.41 -16.90
C LEU A 367 -32.48 28.75 -16.60
N ALA A 368 -32.96 28.43 -15.39
CA ALA A 368 -34.32 28.78 -14.96
C ALA A 368 -34.49 30.30 -14.82
N TYR A 369 -33.52 31.01 -14.23
CA TYR A 369 -33.56 32.47 -14.12
C TYR A 369 -33.50 33.16 -15.48
N THR A 370 -32.66 32.68 -16.41
CA THR A 370 -32.62 33.24 -17.78
C THR A 370 -33.92 32.98 -18.53
N ALA A 371 -34.52 31.80 -18.39
CA ALA A 371 -35.80 31.46 -19.02
C ALA A 371 -36.94 32.32 -18.47
N LEU A 372 -37.02 32.49 -17.14
CA LEU A 372 -37.99 33.38 -16.50
C LEU A 372 -37.82 34.83 -16.95
N GLY A 373 -36.58 35.31 -17.04
CA GLY A 373 -36.27 36.65 -17.54
C GLY A 373 -36.74 36.86 -18.98
N SER A 374 -36.51 35.87 -19.86
CA SER A 374 -37.00 35.94 -21.25
C SER A 374 -38.53 35.91 -21.35
N VAL A 375 -39.23 35.14 -20.51
CA VAL A 375 -40.70 35.13 -20.48
C VAL A 375 -41.23 36.48 -19.99
N LEU A 376 -40.63 37.04 -18.93
CA LEU A 376 -41.04 38.33 -18.38
C LEU A 376 -40.85 39.47 -19.39
N PHE A 377 -39.73 39.45 -20.12
CA PHE A 377 -39.44 40.43 -21.19
C PHE A 377 -40.51 40.39 -22.29
N VAL A 378 -40.83 39.19 -22.79
CA VAL A 378 -41.88 39.01 -23.82
C VAL A 378 -43.27 39.45 -23.31
N THR A 379 -43.60 39.21 -22.04
CA THR A 379 -44.90 39.66 -21.48
C THR A 379 -44.99 41.17 -21.31
N LEU A 380 -43.87 41.87 -21.04
CA LEU A 380 -43.87 43.33 -20.87
C LEU A 380 -43.89 44.08 -22.21
N GLU A 381 -43.25 43.53 -23.25
CA GLU A 381 -43.32 44.07 -24.61
C GLU A 381 -44.74 43.93 -25.21
N GLY A 382 -45.55 42.98 -24.72
CA GLY A 382 -46.92 42.73 -25.20
C GLY A 382 -48.00 43.68 -24.66
N ASP A 383 -47.69 44.53 -23.67
CA ASP A 383 -48.64 45.50 -23.08
C ASP A 383 -48.50 46.93 -23.65
N GLY A 384 -47.65 47.10 -24.67
CA GLY A 384 -47.29 48.41 -25.22
C GLY A 384 -47.52 48.53 -26.72
N GLU A 385 -48.75 48.35 -27.21
CA GLU A 385 -49.31 49.11 -28.35
C GLU A 385 -50.77 48.69 -28.61
N ASP A 386 -51.68 49.67 -28.57
CA ASP A 386 -53.10 49.51 -28.83
C ASP A 386 -53.38 49.00 -30.25
N GLY A 387 -54.28 48.01 -30.31
CA GLY A 387 -55.28 47.88 -31.38
C GLY A 387 -54.79 47.38 -32.74
N ASP A 388 -54.64 46.07 -32.89
CA ASP A 388 -55.33 45.32 -33.94
C ASP A 388 -55.13 43.81 -33.78
N ILE A 389 -56.10 43.05 -34.27
CA ILE A 389 -56.20 41.59 -34.22
C ILE A 389 -54.96 40.98 -34.88
N ILE A 390 -54.08 40.35 -34.09
CA ILE A 390 -53.08 39.41 -34.60
C ILE A 390 -53.36 38.04 -33.96
N GLU A 391 -53.81 37.10 -34.78
CA GLU A 391 -53.73 35.67 -34.48
C GLU A 391 -52.27 35.28 -34.28
N THR A 392 -51.75 35.35 -33.06
CA THR A 392 -50.52 34.66 -32.69
C THR A 392 -50.85 33.24 -32.26
N SER A 393 -50.81 32.33 -33.23
CA SER A 393 -50.74 30.90 -33.00
C SER A 393 -49.48 30.54 -32.21
N VAL A 394 -49.60 30.40 -30.90
CA VAL A 394 -48.61 29.65 -30.10
C VAL A 394 -49.22 28.30 -29.77
N ALA A 395 -49.02 27.38 -30.72
CA ALA A 395 -49.21 25.96 -30.49
C ALA A 395 -48.14 25.44 -29.51
N ALA A 396 -48.61 24.59 -28.59
CA ALA A 396 -47.85 23.62 -27.81
C ALA A 396 -46.99 24.12 -26.63
N SER A 397 -47.63 24.36 -25.48
CA SER A 397 -47.11 23.82 -24.22
C SER A 397 -48.20 23.00 -23.53
N LYS A 398 -48.10 21.68 -23.60
CA LYS A 398 -48.91 20.76 -22.79
C LYS A 398 -48.77 21.16 -21.31
N PRO A 399 -49.86 21.18 -20.53
CA PRO A 399 -49.76 21.45 -19.10
C PRO A 399 -48.94 20.34 -18.43
N TYR A 400 -47.77 20.69 -17.90
CA TYR A 400 -47.02 19.80 -17.02
C TYR A 400 -47.83 19.61 -15.74
N PRO A 401 -48.14 18.37 -15.33
CA PRO A 401 -48.93 18.13 -14.13
C PRO A 401 -48.18 18.60 -12.89
N ARG A 402 -48.81 19.45 -12.07
CA ARG A 402 -48.29 20.03 -10.82
C ARG A 402 -47.75 19.01 -9.80
N HIS A 403 -47.98 17.72 -10.00
CA HIS A 403 -47.56 16.65 -9.09
C HIS A 403 -46.05 16.33 -9.13
N ASP A 404 -45.32 16.67 -10.19
CA ASP A 404 -43.88 16.38 -10.29
C ASP A 404 -42.97 17.52 -9.79
N LEU A 405 -43.46 18.77 -9.77
CA LEU A 405 -42.72 19.91 -9.22
C LEU A 405 -42.58 19.82 -7.69
N VAL A 406 -43.57 19.24 -7.03
CA VAL A 406 -43.59 19.02 -5.58
C VAL A 406 -42.59 17.93 -5.18
N ARG A 407 -42.34 16.92 -6.03
CA ARG A 407 -41.30 15.91 -5.77
C ARG A 407 -39.88 16.47 -5.89
N LEU A 408 -39.62 17.40 -6.79
CA LEU A 408 -38.31 18.07 -6.94
C LEU A 408 -38.00 19.04 -5.79
N LEU A 409 -39.02 19.63 -5.17
CA LEU A 409 -38.87 20.47 -3.97
C LEU A 409 -38.78 19.63 -2.66
N ILE A 410 -39.39 18.44 -2.62
CA ILE A 410 -39.36 17.56 -1.44
C ILE A 410 -38.03 16.78 -1.31
N ASP A 411 -37.32 16.49 -2.41
CA ASP A 411 -35.97 15.90 -2.35
C ASP A 411 -34.89 16.88 -1.87
N CYS A 412 -35.23 18.16 -1.65
CA CYS A 412 -34.45 19.12 -0.86
C CYS A 412 -35.03 19.25 0.57
N GLY A 413 -35.15 18.12 1.27
CA GLY A 413 -35.37 18.10 2.72
C GLY A 413 -34.22 18.79 3.49
N PRO A 414 -34.48 19.28 4.70
CA PRO A 414 -33.78 20.43 5.28
C PRO A 414 -32.34 20.11 5.67
N LEU A 415 -31.47 21.13 5.50
CA LEU A 415 -30.24 21.34 6.23
C LEU A 415 -30.46 21.13 7.73
N GLN A 416 -30.34 19.89 8.19
CA GLN A 416 -30.36 19.55 9.60
C GLN A 416 -28.91 19.56 10.10
N LYS A 417 -28.53 20.73 10.63
CA LYS A 417 -27.50 21.01 11.63
C LYS A 417 -26.32 20.02 11.70
N ILE A 418 -25.22 20.51 11.12
CA ILE A 418 -23.81 20.17 11.34
C ILE A 418 -23.50 20.07 12.83
#